data_AF-A0AA39PVT2-F1
#
_entry.id   AF-A0AA39PVT2-F1
#
_cell.length_a   1.000
_cell.length_b   1.000
_cell.length_c   1.000
_cell.angle_alpha   90.00
_cell.angle_beta   90.00
_cell.angle_gamma   90.00
#
_symmetry.space_group_name_H-M   'P 1'
#
loop_
_entity.id
_entity.type
_entity.pdbx_description
1 polymer ?
#
loop_
_entity_poly.entity_id
_entity_poly.type
_entity_poly.pdbx_seq_one_letter_code
_entity_poly.pdbx_strand_id
1 'polypeptide(L)'
;MLTPTGLNNAPIIEVLGRNLDSTQTHRRVRRRVTSDPCLPERLPSTAFLQREAEIVAPNEILRQLRRSPSPPSSPTAEEDDGITHIRSSSVRSTASVSAQSSATYKPPDTQLFGAPWKEPQPFEVFRAVERKDIMYLMEIRDRAFHLLLRKSGDATPLLHAMRIGQSHKEVAIILLGAFSRWVNHLDEVDIQKPKTKALLKALRTNLKLAIDYGLAQSQSDLTASFLQTLIMSEGDKWVWAQVSNVSLALRAGTAGEPVKAASSAVRKFATKELGKAALIASLEDYVANATVDLLMMAAWSSALDTISGEQIPTYFFARDDRVFKCFAEQLDKRAGDIRHLSKRLKWQLRVLRAVIETRTTSYRRKVELLSGEFDCGEGV
;
A
#
# COMPACT_ATOMS: atom_id res chain seq x y z
N MET A 1 13.21 18.12 -25.48
CA MET A 1 12.17 17.22 -26.01
C MET A 1 11.24 18.06 -26.86
N LEU A 2 11.32 17.91 -28.18
CA LEU A 2 10.45 18.62 -29.12
C LEU A 2 9.07 17.97 -29.07
N THR A 3 8.05 18.76 -28.73
CA THR A 3 6.64 18.38 -28.89
C THR A 3 6.39 18.03 -30.36
N PRO A 4 5.76 16.90 -30.70
CA PRO A 4 5.31 16.65 -32.05
C PRO A 4 4.11 17.57 -32.30
N THR A 5 4.35 18.76 -32.85
CA THR A 5 3.27 19.55 -33.41
C THR A 5 2.76 18.79 -34.63
N GLY A 6 1.59 18.15 -34.52
CA GLY A 6 0.95 17.34 -35.56
C GLY A 6 0.43 18.15 -36.76
N LEU A 7 1.09 19.25 -37.11
CA LEU A 7 0.79 20.10 -38.25
C LEU A 7 2.05 20.22 -39.11
N ASN A 8 1.90 20.02 -40.43
CA ASN A 8 2.97 20.22 -41.38
C ASN A 8 3.31 21.72 -41.46
N ASN A 9 4.29 22.15 -40.66
CA ASN A 9 4.77 23.53 -40.62
C ASN A 9 5.82 23.82 -41.71
N ALA A 10 6.19 22.84 -42.54
CA ALA A 10 7.18 23.00 -43.61
C ALA A 10 6.93 24.19 -44.55
N PRO A 11 5.69 24.43 -45.07
CA PRO A 11 5.46 25.58 -45.96
C PRO A 11 5.60 26.92 -45.26
N ILE A 12 5.36 26.99 -43.95
CA ILE A 12 5.55 28.21 -43.15
C ILE A 12 7.04 28.47 -42.93
N ILE A 13 7.80 27.42 -42.59
CA ILE A 13 9.25 27.50 -42.38
C ILE A 13 9.97 27.86 -43.68
N GLU A 14 9.56 27.29 -44.81
CA GLU A 14 10.16 27.59 -46.12
C GLU A 14 9.92 29.05 -46.54
N VAL A 15 8.74 29.61 -46.26
CA VAL A 15 8.43 31.03 -46.51
C VAL A 15 9.23 31.95 -45.58
N LEU A 16 9.41 31.57 -44.31
CA LEU A 16 10.24 32.33 -43.37
C LEU A 16 11.71 32.32 -43.77
N GLY A 17 12.24 31.16 -44.19
CA GLY A 17 13.61 31.04 -44.71
C GLY A 17 13.86 31.93 -45.93
N ARG A 18 12.97 31.88 -46.94
CA ARG A 18 13.07 32.74 -48.14
C ARG A 18 12.99 34.24 -47.85
N ASN A 19 12.34 34.63 -46.76
CA ASN A 19 12.27 36.03 -46.36
C ASN A 19 13.53 36.51 -45.63
N LEU A 20 14.24 35.61 -44.94
CA LEU A 20 15.51 35.90 -44.28
C LEU A 20 16.66 36.03 -45.29
N ASP A 21 16.64 35.25 -46.37
CA ASP A 21 17.70 35.27 -47.40
C ASP A 21 17.57 36.45 -48.40
N SER A 22 16.48 37.22 -48.38
CA SER A 22 16.28 38.32 -49.32
C SER A 22 16.61 39.69 -48.71
N THR A 23 17.71 40.30 -49.15
CA THR A 23 18.18 41.63 -48.70
C THR A 23 17.57 42.82 -49.45
N GLN A 24 16.57 42.62 -50.31
CA GLN A 24 15.93 43.71 -51.07
C GLN A 24 14.61 44.18 -50.43
N THR A 25 14.62 45.43 -49.95
CA THR A 25 13.48 46.16 -49.39
C THR A 25 12.55 46.68 -50.49
N HIS A 26 11.71 45.80 -51.03
CA HIS A 26 10.49 46.23 -51.72
C HIS A 26 9.26 45.68 -50.97
N ARG A 27 8.19 46.50 -50.87
CA ARG A 27 6.91 46.13 -50.24
C ARG A 27 6.35 44.88 -50.93
N ARG A 28 6.57 43.71 -50.33
CA ARG A 28 6.06 42.43 -50.82
C ARG A 28 4.56 42.31 -50.49
N VAL A 29 3.74 42.13 -51.52
CA VAL A 29 2.34 41.72 -51.38
C VAL A 29 2.32 40.38 -50.63
N ARG A 30 1.60 40.30 -49.50
CA ARG A 30 1.50 39.07 -48.68
C ARG A 30 0.90 37.95 -49.54
N ARG A 31 1.75 37.04 -50.02
CA ARG A 31 1.32 35.84 -50.75
C ARG A 31 0.72 34.86 -49.73
N ARG A 32 -0.51 34.43 -49.97
CA ARG A 32 -1.19 33.46 -49.09
C ARG A 32 -0.46 32.12 -49.20
N VAL A 33 0.03 31.61 -48.06
CA VAL A 33 0.73 30.33 -47.99
C VAL A 33 -0.30 29.24 -48.25
N THR A 34 -0.16 28.50 -49.35
CA THR A 34 -0.97 27.32 -49.65
C THR A 34 -0.32 26.13 -48.97
N SER A 35 -0.94 25.61 -47.91
CA SER A 35 -0.50 24.37 -47.28
C SER A 35 -1.01 23.18 -48.09
N ASP A 36 -0.13 22.23 -48.40
CA ASP A 36 -0.54 20.95 -48.97
C ASP A 36 -1.45 20.19 -48.00
N PRO A 37 -2.48 19.48 -48.49
CA PRO A 37 -3.32 18.65 -47.65
C PRO A 37 -2.47 17.53 -47.04
N CYS A 38 -2.19 17.63 -45.74
CA CYS A 38 -1.58 16.56 -44.97
C CYS A 38 -2.66 15.79 -44.23
N LEU A 39 -2.58 14.46 -44.28
CA LEU A 39 -3.37 13.62 -43.39
C LEU A 39 -2.83 13.83 -41.97
N PRO A 40 -3.65 14.29 -41.01
CA PRO A 40 -3.20 14.38 -39.64
C PRO A 40 -2.76 12.99 -39.19
N GLU A 41 -1.60 12.93 -38.55
CA GLU A 41 -1.10 11.71 -37.94
C GLU A 41 -2.21 11.11 -37.06
N ARG A 42 -2.38 9.78 -37.11
CA ARG A 42 -3.48 9.12 -36.38
C ARG A 42 -3.40 9.55 -34.92
N LEU A 43 -4.55 9.97 -34.36
CA LEU A 43 -4.63 10.29 -32.94
C LEU A 43 -4.06 9.12 -32.13
N PRO A 44 -3.30 9.39 -31.06
CA PRO A 44 -2.79 8.34 -30.20
C PRO A 44 -3.93 7.42 -29.77
N SER A 45 -3.65 6.13 -29.67
CA SER A 45 -4.66 5.17 -29.22
C SER A 45 -5.16 5.55 -27.84
N THR A 46 -6.42 5.21 -27.53
CA THR A 46 -7.00 5.42 -26.20
C THR A 46 -6.16 4.76 -25.11
N ALA A 47 -5.56 3.60 -25.40
CA ALA A 47 -4.63 2.91 -24.50
C ALA A 47 -3.35 3.72 -24.22
N PHE A 48 -2.83 4.44 -25.22
CA PHE A 48 -1.69 5.34 -25.02
C PHE A 48 -2.06 6.53 -24.14
N LEU A 49 -3.19 7.19 -24.42
CA LEU A 49 -3.68 8.31 -23.61
C LEU A 49 -3.96 7.90 -22.17
N GLN A 50 -4.54 6.70 -21.97
CA GLN A 50 -4.82 6.17 -20.64
C GLN A 50 -3.53 5.89 -19.86
N ARG A 51 -2.53 5.26 -20.50
CA ARG A 51 -1.22 5.03 -19.87
C ARG A 51 -0.53 6.34 -19.49
N GLU A 52 -0.51 7.33 -20.40
CA GLU A 52 0.05 8.65 -20.11
C GLU A 52 -0.71 9.35 -18.98
N ALA A 53 -2.04 9.28 -18.99
CA ALA A 53 -2.87 9.83 -17.91
C ALA A 53 -2.57 9.16 -16.56
N GLU A 54 -2.43 7.84 -16.51
CA GLU A 54 -2.08 7.10 -15.29
C GLU A 54 -0.69 7.47 -14.75
N ILE A 55 0.26 7.81 -15.63
CA ILE A 55 1.61 8.26 -15.25
C ILE A 55 1.61 9.70 -14.74
N VAL A 56 0.87 10.60 -15.41
CA VAL A 56 0.91 12.04 -15.16
C VAL A 56 -0.08 12.48 -14.07
N ALA A 57 -1.24 11.84 -13.96
CA ALA A 57 -2.30 12.23 -13.02
C ALA A 57 -1.84 12.33 -11.55
N PRO A 58 -1.04 11.40 -11.00
CA PRO A 58 -0.58 11.49 -9.62
C PRO A 58 0.26 12.76 -9.37
N ASN A 59 1.14 13.10 -10.32
CA ASN A 59 1.98 14.30 -10.24
C ASN A 59 1.13 15.57 -10.32
N GLU A 60 0.09 15.57 -11.16
CA GLU A 60 -0.79 16.73 -11.31
C GLU A 60 -1.67 16.94 -10.06
N ILE A 61 -2.17 15.86 -9.45
CA ILE A 61 -2.88 15.92 -8.17
C ILE A 61 -1.98 16.53 -7.09
N LEU A 62 -0.73 16.10 -7.00
CA LEU A 62 0.26 16.67 -6.07
C LEU A 62 0.50 18.16 -6.34
N ARG A 63 0.64 18.55 -7.62
CA ARG A 63 0.80 19.94 -8.02
C ARG A 63 -0.40 20.80 -7.61
N GLN A 64 -1.62 20.28 -7.73
CA GLN A 64 -2.83 20.95 -7.27
C GLN A 64 -2.87 21.08 -5.74
N LEU A 65 -2.45 20.05 -5.01
CA LEU A 65 -2.39 20.08 -3.54
C LEU A 65 -1.43 21.17 -3.04
N ARG A 66 -0.29 21.37 -3.70
CA ARG A 66 0.64 22.48 -3.41
C ARG A 66 0.04 23.86 -3.62
N ARG A 67 -0.89 24.00 -4.57
CA ARG A 67 -1.50 25.29 -4.95
C ARG A 67 -2.78 25.64 -4.21
N SER A 68 -3.32 24.74 -3.39
CA SER A 68 -4.56 24.97 -2.65
C SER A 68 -4.32 25.69 -1.32
N PRO A 69 -4.83 26.92 -1.12
CA PRO A 69 -5.06 27.45 0.22
C PRO A 69 -6.09 26.55 0.91
N SER A 70 -6.04 26.48 2.24
CA SER A 70 -7.11 25.84 3.02
C SER A 70 -8.47 26.43 2.62
N PRO A 71 -9.56 25.64 2.63
CA PRO A 71 -10.87 26.12 2.15
C PRO A 71 -11.29 27.38 2.92
N PRO A 72 -11.86 28.40 2.25
CA PRO A 72 -12.33 29.60 2.92
C PRO A 72 -13.44 29.25 3.90
N SER A 73 -13.32 29.79 5.11
CA SER A 73 -14.36 29.86 6.12
C SER A 73 -15.64 30.45 5.52
N SER A 74 -16.74 29.72 5.68
CA SER A 74 -18.09 30.22 5.42
C SER A 74 -18.32 31.49 6.26
N PRO A 75 -18.77 32.61 5.67
CA PRO A 75 -19.33 33.69 6.46
C PRO A 75 -20.71 33.31 6.96
N THR A 76 -20.92 33.61 8.23
CA THR A 76 -22.16 33.56 9.00
C THR A 76 -23.29 34.38 8.36
N ALA A 77 -24.51 33.94 8.70
CA ALA A 77 -25.84 34.37 8.27
C ALA A 77 -26.09 35.89 8.18
N GLU A 78 -26.99 36.26 7.26
CA GLU A 78 -28.23 37.00 7.54
C GLU A 78 -29.22 36.86 6.38
N GLU A 79 -30.50 37.00 6.71
CA GLU A 79 -31.73 36.56 6.04
C GLU A 79 -32.15 37.42 4.83
N ASP A 80 -32.91 36.85 3.88
CA ASP A 80 -34.29 37.28 3.52
C ASP A 80 -34.73 36.81 2.10
N ASP A 81 -36.05 36.71 1.97
CA ASP A 81 -36.97 36.03 1.07
C ASP A 81 -36.76 35.97 -0.46
N GLY A 82 -37.29 34.86 -1.03
CA GLY A 82 -38.38 34.98 -2.01
C GLY A 82 -38.15 34.54 -3.47
N ILE A 83 -38.92 33.50 -3.85
CA ILE A 83 -39.52 33.26 -5.19
C ILE A 83 -38.74 32.37 -6.18
N THR A 84 -39.10 31.08 -6.10
CA THR A 84 -39.43 30.12 -7.18
C THR A 84 -39.10 30.46 -8.64
N HIS A 85 -38.31 29.61 -9.29
CA HIS A 85 -38.65 29.08 -10.62
C HIS A 85 -38.16 27.64 -10.81
N ILE A 86 -39.15 26.78 -11.05
CA ILE A 86 -39.10 25.37 -11.37
C ILE A 86 -38.47 25.16 -12.76
N ARG A 87 -37.50 24.25 -12.88
CA ARG A 87 -37.38 23.37 -14.07
C ARG A 87 -36.65 22.08 -13.73
N SER A 88 -37.41 21.00 -13.87
CA SER A 88 -37.06 19.60 -13.61
C SER A 88 -36.02 19.05 -14.58
N SER A 89 -35.10 18.22 -14.09
CA SER A 89 -34.76 16.98 -14.76
C SER A 89 -34.58 15.88 -13.71
N SER A 90 -35.26 14.77 -13.98
CA SER A 90 -35.55 13.66 -13.08
C SER A 90 -34.38 12.69 -13.02
N VAL A 91 -33.88 12.36 -11.83
CA VAL A 91 -33.16 11.10 -11.59
C VAL A 91 -33.57 10.55 -10.22
N ARG A 92 -34.38 9.49 -10.28
CA ARG A 92 -34.75 8.49 -9.26
C ARG A 92 -33.97 8.54 -7.94
N SER A 93 -34.70 8.85 -6.88
CA SER A 93 -34.39 8.46 -5.51
C SER A 93 -34.68 6.96 -5.30
N THR A 94 -33.71 6.24 -4.74
CA THR A 94 -33.94 5.05 -3.90
C THR A 94 -32.94 5.07 -2.76
N ALA A 95 -33.36 5.68 -1.65
CA ALA A 95 -32.98 5.29 -0.29
C ALA A 95 -34.31 4.92 0.38
N SER A 96 -34.44 3.93 1.25
CA SER A 96 -33.55 3.61 2.36
C SER A 96 -33.97 2.28 2.99
N VAL A 97 -32.95 1.48 3.36
CA VAL A 97 -32.78 0.85 4.67
C VAL A 97 -33.83 -0.18 5.13
N SER A 98 -33.39 -1.44 5.15
CA SER A 98 -33.75 -2.37 6.23
C SER A 98 -32.57 -3.30 6.55
N ALA A 99 -31.97 -3.02 7.72
CA ALA A 99 -31.29 -3.92 8.66
C ALA A 99 -30.60 -5.18 8.09
N GLN A 100 -29.29 -5.09 7.88
CA GLN A 100 -28.43 -6.27 7.93
C GLN A 100 -27.91 -6.41 9.37
N SER A 101 -28.46 -7.41 10.03
CA SER A 101 -28.01 -7.94 11.30
C SER A 101 -26.50 -8.19 11.30
N SER A 102 -25.89 -7.89 12.44
CA SER A 102 -24.58 -8.36 12.86
C SER A 102 -24.55 -9.90 12.88
N ALA A 103 -24.29 -10.49 11.72
CA ALA A 103 -24.01 -11.91 11.62
C ALA A 103 -22.64 -12.16 12.26
N THR A 104 -22.67 -12.63 13.50
CA THR A 104 -21.57 -13.37 14.12
C THR A 104 -21.12 -14.43 13.12
N TYR A 105 -19.86 -14.36 12.68
CA TYR A 105 -19.22 -15.40 11.88
C TYR A 105 -19.19 -16.68 12.73
N LYS A 106 -20.23 -17.52 12.58
CA LYS A 106 -20.12 -18.95 12.88
C LYS A 106 -19.46 -19.57 11.64
N PRO A 107 -18.44 -20.42 11.82
CA PRO A 107 -17.81 -21.10 10.68
C PRO A 107 -18.90 -21.87 9.91
N PRO A 108 -18.79 -21.97 8.57
CA PRO A 108 -19.77 -22.70 7.78
C PRO A 108 -19.78 -24.15 8.24
N ASP A 109 -20.93 -24.59 8.78
CA ASP A 109 -21.20 -25.97 9.10
C ASP A 109 -21.28 -26.73 7.78
N THR A 110 -20.11 -27.15 7.31
CA THR A 110 -19.98 -27.98 6.12
C THR A 110 -20.30 -29.40 6.57
N GLN A 111 -21.59 -29.68 6.71
CA GLN A 111 -22.10 -31.04 6.88
C GLN A 111 -21.95 -31.80 5.57
N LEU A 112 -20.73 -32.22 5.26
CA LEU A 112 -20.47 -33.33 4.36
C LEU A 112 -19.33 -34.16 4.96
N PHE A 113 -19.70 -35.40 5.37
CA PHE A 113 -18.88 -36.50 5.91
C PHE A 113 -18.59 -36.51 7.43
N GLY A 114 -19.56 -36.98 8.22
CA GLY A 114 -19.47 -38.31 8.85
C GLY A 114 -18.34 -38.63 9.84
N ALA A 115 -17.95 -37.72 10.76
CA ALA A 115 -17.41 -38.06 12.08
C ALA A 115 -17.33 -36.79 12.96
N PRO A 116 -17.51 -36.87 14.29
CA PRO A 116 -17.14 -35.76 15.17
C PRO A 116 -15.64 -35.49 15.01
N TRP A 117 -15.28 -34.25 14.68
CA TRP A 117 -13.88 -33.85 14.53
C TRP A 117 -13.12 -34.16 15.82
N LYS A 118 -12.20 -35.12 15.74
CA LYS A 118 -11.30 -35.47 16.83
C LYS A 118 -10.01 -34.68 16.65
N GLU A 119 -9.57 -33.98 17.70
CA GLU A 119 -8.31 -33.24 17.62
C GLU A 119 -7.15 -34.19 17.27
N PRO A 120 -6.45 -33.95 16.15
CA PRO A 120 -5.39 -34.83 15.68
C PRO A 120 -4.23 -34.92 16.66
N GLN A 121 -3.66 -36.10 16.79
CA GLN A 121 -2.42 -36.30 17.53
C GLN A 121 -1.21 -35.84 16.69
N PRO A 122 -0.10 -35.41 17.32
CA PRO A 122 1.06 -34.92 16.57
C PRO A 122 1.57 -35.91 15.51
N PHE A 123 1.60 -37.21 15.80
CA PHE A 123 2.07 -38.21 14.82
C PHE A 123 1.16 -38.31 13.58
N GLU A 124 -0.13 -37.99 13.70
CA GLU A 124 -1.07 -38.01 12.57
C GLU A 124 -0.77 -36.87 11.58
N VAL A 125 -0.35 -35.71 12.10
CA VAL A 125 0.09 -34.58 11.27
C VAL A 125 1.35 -34.94 10.49
N PHE A 126 2.33 -35.59 11.12
CA PHE A 126 3.57 -36.01 10.45
C PHE A 126 3.31 -37.10 9.40
N ARG A 127 2.43 -38.06 9.71
CA ARG A 127 1.98 -39.06 8.74
C ARG A 127 1.27 -38.43 7.55
N ALA A 128 0.49 -37.39 7.76
CA ALA A 128 -0.17 -36.64 6.70
C ALA A 128 0.86 -35.91 5.80
N VAL A 129 1.92 -35.36 6.40
CA VAL A 129 3.06 -34.80 5.64
C VAL A 129 3.70 -35.87 4.76
N GLU A 130 4.07 -37.03 5.32
CA GLU A 130 4.73 -38.13 4.59
C GLU A 130 3.88 -38.72 3.46
N ARG A 131 2.56 -38.73 3.63
CA ARG A 131 1.60 -39.22 2.63
C ARG A 131 1.15 -38.14 1.65
N LYS A 132 1.58 -36.89 1.84
CA LYS A 132 1.09 -35.72 1.09
C LYS A 132 -0.44 -35.60 1.13
N ASP A 133 -1.04 -35.88 2.28
CA ASP A 133 -2.47 -35.74 2.49
C ASP A 133 -2.84 -34.26 2.66
N ILE A 134 -2.90 -33.55 1.53
CA ILE A 134 -3.12 -32.11 1.50
C ILE A 134 -4.49 -31.75 2.09
N MET A 135 -5.52 -32.56 1.83
CA MET A 135 -6.86 -32.31 2.33
C MET A 135 -6.89 -32.32 3.86
N TYR A 136 -6.27 -33.33 4.47
CA TYR A 136 -6.21 -33.42 5.92
C TYR A 136 -5.36 -32.29 6.54
N LEU A 137 -4.26 -31.90 5.89
CA LEU A 137 -3.46 -30.75 6.34
C LEU A 137 -4.24 -29.42 6.25
N MET A 138 -5.09 -29.25 5.24
CA MET A 138 -5.98 -28.07 5.14
C MET A 138 -7.05 -28.09 6.24
N GLU A 139 -7.58 -29.26 6.59
CA GLU A 139 -8.53 -29.39 7.69
C GLU A 139 -7.89 -29.08 9.05
N ILE A 140 -6.67 -29.56 9.28
CA ILE A 140 -5.86 -29.20 10.48
C ILE A 140 -5.59 -27.70 10.51
N ARG A 141 -5.24 -27.07 9.38
CA ARG A 141 -5.04 -25.61 9.31
C ARG A 141 -6.26 -24.86 9.84
N ASP A 142 -7.45 -25.25 9.42
CA ASP A 142 -8.68 -24.52 9.74
C ASP A 142 -9.18 -24.78 11.17
N ARG A 143 -8.97 -26.00 11.70
CA ARG A 143 -9.52 -26.42 13.00
C ARG A 143 -8.51 -26.46 14.15
N ALA A 144 -7.23 -26.65 13.86
CA ALA A 144 -6.18 -26.90 14.87
C ALA A 144 -4.80 -26.39 14.40
N PHE A 145 -4.72 -25.14 13.96
CA PHE A 145 -3.50 -24.53 13.41
C PHE A 145 -2.24 -24.71 14.28
N HIS A 146 -2.40 -24.70 15.61
CA HIS A 146 -1.29 -24.88 16.56
C HIS A 146 -0.53 -26.20 16.35
N LEU A 147 -1.19 -27.24 15.85
CA LEU A 147 -0.56 -28.53 15.57
C LEU A 147 0.43 -28.47 14.41
N LEU A 148 0.24 -27.55 13.45
CA LEU A 148 1.19 -27.33 12.34
C LEU A 148 2.49 -26.66 12.78
N LEU A 149 2.46 -25.98 13.94
CA LEU A 149 3.62 -25.29 14.51
C LEU A 149 4.32 -26.09 15.61
N ARG A 150 3.64 -27.09 16.16
CA ARG A 150 4.12 -27.89 17.28
C ARG A 150 5.29 -28.77 16.84
N LYS A 151 6.35 -28.78 17.66
CA LYS A 151 7.44 -29.74 17.51
C LYS A 151 6.99 -31.11 17.99
N SER A 152 7.30 -32.15 17.22
CA SER A 152 7.20 -33.55 17.63
C SER A 152 8.58 -34.16 17.44
N GLY A 153 9.21 -34.61 18.52
CA GLY A 153 10.64 -34.92 18.51
C GLY A 153 11.48 -33.68 18.26
N ASP A 154 12.34 -33.71 17.24
CA ASP A 154 13.27 -32.64 16.90
C ASP A 154 12.80 -31.75 15.73
N ALA A 155 11.64 -32.06 15.13
CA ALA A 155 11.13 -31.38 13.96
C ALA A 155 9.73 -30.78 14.16
N THR A 156 9.41 -29.77 13.35
CA THR A 156 8.03 -29.33 13.10
C THR A 156 7.54 -29.97 11.80
N PRO A 157 6.21 -30.02 11.54
CA PRO A 157 5.68 -30.54 10.28
C PRO A 157 6.31 -29.89 9.02
N LEU A 158 6.54 -28.57 9.06
CA LEU A 158 7.24 -27.86 7.98
C LEU A 158 8.69 -28.34 7.85
N LEU A 159 9.44 -28.38 8.95
CA LEU A 159 10.84 -28.83 8.92
C LEU A 159 10.95 -30.29 8.47
N HIS A 160 10.00 -31.14 8.87
CA HIS A 160 9.94 -32.54 8.44
C HIS A 160 9.74 -32.65 6.93
N ALA A 161 8.75 -31.93 6.37
CA ALA A 161 8.52 -31.88 4.93
C ALA A 161 9.80 -31.45 4.17
N MET A 162 10.52 -30.45 4.70
CA MET A 162 11.76 -29.96 4.10
C MET A 162 12.90 -30.96 4.19
N ARG A 163 13.03 -31.71 5.29
CA ARG A 163 14.05 -32.75 5.47
C ARG A 163 13.87 -33.95 4.57
N ILE A 164 12.62 -34.31 4.22
CA ILE A 164 12.36 -35.37 3.24
C ILE A 164 12.86 -34.95 1.84
N GLY A 165 12.88 -33.65 1.55
CA GLY A 165 13.51 -33.08 0.36
C GLY A 165 12.53 -32.80 -0.77
N GLN A 166 13.03 -32.85 -2.02
CA GLN A 166 12.32 -32.33 -3.20
C GLN A 166 10.94 -32.95 -3.43
N SER A 167 10.75 -34.22 -3.04
CA SER A 167 9.48 -34.93 -3.17
C SER A 167 8.34 -34.29 -2.37
N HIS A 168 8.65 -33.55 -1.30
CA HIS A 168 7.69 -32.92 -0.39
C HIS A 168 7.71 -31.39 -0.45
N LYS A 169 8.36 -30.82 -1.49
CA LYS A 169 8.44 -29.38 -1.69
C LYS A 169 7.05 -28.73 -1.77
N GLU A 170 6.10 -29.35 -2.46
CA GLU A 170 4.71 -28.86 -2.55
C GLU A 170 4.02 -28.81 -1.18
N VAL A 171 4.22 -29.83 -0.34
CA VAL A 171 3.68 -29.86 1.03
C VAL A 171 4.25 -28.71 1.85
N ALA A 172 5.56 -28.44 1.74
CA ALA A 172 6.20 -27.32 2.41
C ALA A 172 5.65 -25.95 1.94
N ILE A 173 5.40 -25.79 0.63
CA ILE A 173 4.76 -24.59 0.07
C ILE A 173 3.34 -24.42 0.61
N ILE A 174 2.58 -25.51 0.68
CA ILE A 174 1.20 -25.51 1.18
C ILE A 174 1.14 -25.14 2.68
N LEU A 175 2.04 -25.71 3.49
CA LEU A 175 2.18 -25.34 4.91
C LEU A 175 2.56 -23.86 5.07
N LEU A 176 3.45 -23.37 4.22
CA LEU A 176 3.81 -21.96 4.22
C LEU A 176 2.63 -21.05 3.81
N GLY A 177 1.86 -21.44 2.81
CA GLY A 177 0.63 -20.75 2.42
C GLY A 177 -0.40 -20.74 3.55
N ALA A 178 -0.53 -21.85 4.29
CA ALA A 178 -1.36 -21.94 5.49
C ALA A 178 -0.90 -20.97 6.58
N PHE A 179 0.42 -20.83 6.78
CA PHE A 179 1.00 -19.88 7.72
C PHE A 179 0.71 -18.43 7.34
N SER A 180 0.97 -18.05 6.09
CA SER A 180 0.71 -16.71 5.59
C SER A 180 -0.79 -16.36 5.70
N ARG A 181 -1.67 -17.29 5.31
CA ARG A 181 -3.13 -17.13 5.44
C ARG A 181 -3.52 -16.90 6.90
N TRP A 182 -3.02 -17.69 7.84
CA TRP A 182 -3.36 -17.56 9.25
C TRP A 182 -2.93 -16.20 9.82
N VAL A 183 -1.71 -15.74 9.51
CA VAL A 183 -1.23 -14.42 9.95
C VAL A 183 -2.11 -13.31 9.38
N ASN A 184 -2.48 -13.40 8.10
CA ASN A 184 -3.30 -12.38 7.43
C ASN A 184 -4.74 -12.32 7.93
N HIS A 185 -5.32 -13.44 8.39
CA HIS A 185 -6.69 -13.50 8.93
C HIS A 185 -6.76 -13.35 10.45
N LEU A 186 -5.66 -13.02 11.12
CA LEU A 186 -5.66 -12.83 12.56
C LEU A 186 -6.35 -11.51 12.93
N ASP A 187 -7.39 -11.62 13.76
CA ASP A 187 -8.21 -10.52 14.24
C ASP A 187 -7.53 -9.74 15.38
N GLU A 188 -7.95 -8.50 15.56
CA GLU A 188 -7.42 -7.57 16.57
C GLU A 188 -7.50 -8.12 18.00
N VAL A 189 -8.66 -8.67 18.37
CA VAL A 189 -8.89 -9.23 19.71
C VAL A 189 -8.00 -10.44 19.96
N ASP A 190 -7.69 -11.20 18.91
CA ASP A 190 -6.89 -12.42 19.02
C ASP A 190 -5.40 -12.13 19.15
N ILE A 191 -4.89 -11.07 18.52
CA ILE A 191 -3.46 -10.69 18.57
C ILE A 191 -3.01 -10.41 20.00
N GLN A 192 -3.88 -9.82 20.82
CA GLN A 192 -3.56 -9.47 22.21
C GLN A 192 -3.54 -10.69 23.15
N LYS A 193 -4.10 -11.83 22.73
CA LYS A 193 -4.14 -13.03 23.57
C LYS A 193 -2.72 -13.61 23.73
N PRO A 194 -2.28 -13.94 24.97
CA PRO A 194 -0.96 -14.51 25.21
C PRO A 194 -0.69 -15.80 24.42
N LYS A 195 -1.73 -16.63 24.24
CA LYS A 195 -1.67 -17.86 23.43
C LYS A 195 -1.32 -17.55 21.98
N THR A 196 -1.93 -16.53 21.40
CA THR A 196 -1.66 -16.10 20.02
C THR A 196 -0.25 -15.55 19.85
N LYS A 197 0.23 -14.76 20.82
CA LYS A 197 1.62 -14.29 20.83
C LYS A 197 2.61 -15.46 20.89
N ALA A 198 2.32 -16.51 21.65
CA ALA A 198 3.12 -17.74 21.67
C ALA A 198 3.12 -18.45 20.31
N LEU A 199 1.96 -18.53 19.64
CA LEU A 199 1.85 -19.07 18.28
C LEU A 199 2.62 -18.24 17.25
N LEU A 200 2.56 -16.91 17.30
CA LEU A 200 3.34 -16.03 16.43
C LEU A 200 4.85 -16.23 16.61
N LYS A 201 5.32 -16.43 17.85
CA LYS A 201 6.74 -16.76 18.13
C LYS A 201 7.15 -18.12 17.57
N ALA A 202 6.30 -19.13 17.75
CA ALA A 202 6.53 -20.45 17.16
C ALA A 202 6.56 -20.39 15.63
N LEU A 203 5.63 -19.63 15.04
CA LEU A 203 5.56 -19.41 13.61
C LEU A 203 6.80 -18.69 13.07
N ARG A 204 7.24 -17.61 13.73
CA ARG A 204 8.48 -16.90 13.39
C ARG A 204 9.67 -17.84 13.31
N THR A 205 9.81 -18.72 14.29
CA THR A 205 10.89 -19.72 14.34
C THR A 205 10.81 -20.68 13.15
N ASN A 206 9.61 -21.15 12.80
CA ASN A 206 9.37 -22.03 11.65
C ASN A 206 9.69 -21.34 10.30
N LEU A 207 9.24 -20.09 10.13
CA LEU A 207 9.50 -19.31 8.92
C LEU A 207 11.01 -19.02 8.77
N LYS A 208 11.70 -18.70 9.87
CA LYS A 208 13.16 -18.50 9.87
C LYS A 208 13.89 -19.76 9.42
N LEU A 209 13.49 -20.93 9.95
CA LEU A 209 14.05 -22.21 9.51
C LEU A 209 13.81 -22.46 8.02
N ALA A 210 12.62 -22.18 7.49
CA ALA A 210 12.36 -22.32 6.05
C ALA A 210 13.24 -21.41 5.19
N ILE A 211 13.50 -20.19 5.64
CA ILE A 211 14.43 -19.26 4.97
C ILE A 211 15.86 -19.82 5.00
N ASP A 212 16.29 -20.35 6.15
CA ASP A 212 17.65 -20.87 6.33
C ASP A 212 17.89 -22.12 5.47
N TYR A 213 16.87 -22.98 5.30
CA TYR A 213 16.86 -24.13 4.38
C TYR A 213 16.67 -23.75 2.89
N GLY A 214 16.62 -22.45 2.56
CA GLY A 214 16.64 -21.99 1.17
C GLY A 214 15.29 -21.93 0.45
N LEU A 215 14.17 -22.12 1.14
CA LEU A 215 12.83 -22.08 0.53
C LEU A 215 12.49 -20.68 -0.02
N ALA A 216 13.14 -19.65 0.51
CA ALA A 216 12.98 -18.26 0.10
C ALA A 216 13.39 -18.00 -1.36
N GLN A 217 14.25 -18.83 -1.96
CA GLN A 217 14.57 -18.73 -3.40
C GLN A 217 13.39 -19.13 -4.28
N SER A 218 12.50 -19.99 -3.77
CA SER A 218 11.36 -20.52 -4.50
C SER A 218 10.02 -19.87 -4.14
N GLN A 219 10.00 -19.00 -3.13
CA GLN A 219 8.80 -18.35 -2.59
C GLN A 219 9.14 -16.92 -2.17
N SER A 220 8.78 -15.93 -3.01
CA SER A 220 9.01 -14.50 -2.75
C SER A 220 8.34 -14.03 -1.46
N ASP A 221 7.14 -14.55 -1.19
CA ASP A 221 6.24 -14.05 -0.14
C ASP A 221 6.59 -14.61 1.25
N LEU A 222 7.49 -15.58 1.31
CA LEU A 222 8.01 -16.16 2.56
C LEU A 222 8.66 -15.07 3.42
N THR A 223 9.47 -14.22 2.79
CA THR A 223 10.23 -13.18 3.48
C THR A 223 9.31 -12.11 4.05
N ALA A 224 8.29 -11.69 3.29
CA ALA A 224 7.28 -10.75 3.76
C ALA A 224 6.48 -11.33 4.94
N SER A 225 6.03 -12.59 4.83
CA SER A 225 5.31 -13.29 5.91
C SER A 225 6.16 -13.44 7.18
N PHE A 226 7.47 -13.68 7.04
CA PHE A 226 8.42 -13.72 8.16
C PHE A 226 8.53 -12.37 8.86
N LEU A 227 8.76 -11.29 8.10
CA LEU A 227 8.91 -9.94 8.67
C LEU A 227 7.60 -9.46 9.32
N GLN A 228 6.46 -9.73 8.71
CA GLN A 228 5.15 -9.46 9.31
C GLN A 228 4.99 -10.20 10.64
N THR A 229 5.29 -11.50 10.68
CA THR A 229 5.19 -12.31 11.91
C THR A 229 6.15 -11.81 12.98
N LEU A 230 7.37 -11.42 12.58
CA LEU A 230 8.36 -10.83 13.48
C LEU A 230 7.83 -9.54 14.10
N ILE A 231 7.25 -8.64 13.29
CA ILE A 231 6.70 -7.38 13.80
C ILE A 231 5.53 -7.63 14.75
N MET A 232 4.60 -8.51 14.37
CA MET A 232 3.43 -8.83 15.21
C MET A 232 3.78 -9.54 16.52
N SER A 233 4.90 -10.28 16.58
CA SER A 233 5.33 -10.99 17.79
C SER A 233 6.17 -10.13 18.72
N GLU A 234 7.10 -9.33 18.17
CA GLU A 234 8.18 -8.69 18.95
C GLU A 234 8.54 -7.27 18.44
N GLY A 235 7.93 -6.79 17.35
CA GLY A 235 8.33 -5.53 16.69
C GLY A 235 7.73 -4.26 17.26
N ASP A 236 6.77 -4.32 18.20
CA ASP A 236 6.05 -3.14 18.70
C ASP A 236 7.00 -2.02 19.17
N LYS A 237 8.01 -2.36 19.97
CA LYS A 237 9.01 -1.39 20.47
C LYS A 237 9.79 -0.75 19.33
N TRP A 238 10.14 -1.53 18.31
CA TRP A 238 10.89 -1.03 17.16
C TRP A 238 10.02 -0.10 16.31
N VAL A 239 8.77 -0.47 16.05
CA VAL A 239 7.82 0.37 15.28
C VAL A 239 7.63 1.71 15.98
N TRP A 240 7.35 1.73 17.29
CA TRP A 240 7.20 2.99 18.04
C TRP A 240 8.46 3.86 18.02
N ALA A 241 9.64 3.26 18.16
CA ALA A 241 10.89 3.99 18.05
C ALA A 241 11.07 4.61 16.66
N GLN A 242 10.74 3.89 15.58
CA GLN A 242 10.83 4.45 14.23
C GLN A 242 9.74 5.49 13.95
N VAL A 243 8.52 5.32 14.47
CA VAL A 243 7.47 6.34 14.41
C VAL A 243 7.96 7.65 15.03
N SER A 244 8.62 7.58 16.19
CA SER A 244 9.22 8.76 16.84
C SER A 244 10.38 9.36 16.03
N ASN A 245 11.24 8.54 15.43
CA ASN A 245 12.36 9.04 14.63
C ASN A 245 11.88 9.71 13.32
N VAL A 246 10.92 9.08 12.65
CA VAL A 246 10.34 9.58 11.40
C VAL A 246 9.47 10.81 11.66
N SER A 247 8.80 10.91 12.81
CA SER A 247 8.05 12.12 13.16
C SER A 247 8.98 13.32 13.35
N LEU A 248 10.14 13.14 13.99
CA LEU A 248 11.19 14.15 14.07
C LEU A 248 11.71 14.55 12.69
N ALA A 249 11.95 13.58 11.80
CA ALA A 249 12.37 13.85 10.43
C ALA A 249 11.30 14.64 9.64
N LEU A 250 10.01 14.30 9.80
CA LEU A 250 8.90 15.01 9.16
C LEU A 250 8.80 16.48 9.63
N ARG A 251 9.04 16.72 10.92
CA ARG A 251 9.09 18.08 11.51
C ARG A 251 10.29 18.87 11.00
N ALA A 252 11.44 18.23 10.83
CA ALA A 252 12.69 18.85 10.38
C ALA A 252 12.67 19.32 8.92
N GLY A 253 11.62 19.02 8.14
CA GLY A 253 11.56 19.49 6.77
C GLY A 253 12.11 18.49 5.76
N THR A 254 12.47 19.01 4.59
CA THR A 254 13.31 18.32 3.61
C THR A 254 14.68 17.96 4.16
N ALA A 255 15.23 18.80 5.05
CA ALA A 255 16.49 18.54 5.73
C ALA A 255 16.50 17.25 6.57
N GLY A 256 15.32 16.80 7.02
CA GLY A 256 15.17 15.54 7.75
C GLY A 256 15.15 14.29 6.87
N GLU A 257 14.99 14.44 5.55
CA GLU A 257 14.82 13.35 4.57
C GLU A 257 13.89 12.22 5.10
N PRO A 258 12.66 12.52 5.54
CA PRO A 258 11.81 11.57 6.26
C PRO A 258 11.50 10.28 5.49
N VAL A 259 11.37 10.32 4.15
CA VAL A 259 11.06 9.10 3.37
C VAL A 259 12.28 8.20 3.30
N LYS A 260 13.46 8.77 3.03
CA LYS A 260 14.73 8.06 3.09
C LYS A 260 15.04 7.53 4.49
N ALA A 261 14.74 8.28 5.54
CA ALA A 261 14.91 7.85 6.93
C ALA A 261 14.06 6.61 7.23
N ALA A 262 12.77 6.64 6.88
CA ALA A 262 11.86 5.51 7.08
C ALA A 262 12.30 4.29 6.23
N SER A 263 12.60 4.49 4.95
CA SER A 263 13.07 3.42 4.06
C SER A 263 14.36 2.77 4.55
N SER A 264 15.32 3.58 5.01
CA SER A 264 16.58 3.10 5.56
C SER A 264 16.38 2.33 6.86
N ALA A 265 15.46 2.77 7.72
CA ALA A 265 15.14 2.07 8.97
C ALA A 265 14.56 0.68 8.69
N VAL A 266 13.58 0.57 7.79
CA VAL A 266 12.98 -0.71 7.39
C VAL A 266 14.02 -1.62 6.75
N ARG A 267 14.86 -1.09 5.84
CA ARG A 267 15.91 -1.86 5.18
C ARG A 267 16.93 -2.41 6.18
N LYS A 268 17.37 -1.58 7.14
CA LYS A 268 18.28 -2.00 8.23
C LYS A 268 17.66 -3.06 9.13
N PHE A 269 16.36 -2.94 9.42
CA PHE A 269 15.63 -3.95 10.19
C PHE A 269 15.59 -5.27 9.44
N ALA A 270 15.19 -5.27 8.17
CA ALA A 270 15.13 -6.48 7.37
C ALA A 270 16.50 -7.14 7.17
N THR A 271 17.55 -6.35 6.90
CA THR A 271 18.91 -6.89 6.70
C THR A 271 19.43 -7.58 7.96
N LYS A 272 19.19 -6.98 9.14
CA LYS A 272 19.59 -7.52 10.43
C LYS A 272 18.95 -8.89 10.69
N GLU A 273 17.67 -9.02 10.37
CA GLU A 273 16.87 -10.21 10.73
C GLU A 273 17.01 -11.35 9.70
N LEU A 274 17.32 -11.02 8.43
CA LEU A 274 17.47 -12.00 7.36
C LEU A 274 18.92 -12.45 7.13
N GLY A 275 19.92 -11.61 7.42
CA GLY A 275 21.35 -11.94 7.33
C GLY A 275 21.91 -12.20 5.91
N LYS A 276 21.07 -12.41 4.88
CA LYS A 276 21.46 -12.67 3.48
C LYS A 276 20.98 -11.55 2.56
N ALA A 277 21.90 -10.87 1.88
CA ALA A 277 21.60 -9.74 1.00
C ALA A 277 20.82 -10.12 -0.28
N ALA A 278 20.98 -11.35 -0.78
CA ALA A 278 20.31 -11.82 -2.00
C ALA A 278 18.78 -11.90 -1.88
N LEU A 279 18.24 -12.04 -0.66
CA LEU A 279 16.80 -12.08 -0.38
C LEU A 279 16.16 -10.68 -0.33
N ILE A 280 16.96 -9.62 -0.39
CA ILE A 280 16.49 -8.23 -0.26
C ILE A 280 15.89 -7.71 -1.57
N ALA A 281 16.37 -8.17 -2.74
CA ALA A 281 15.84 -7.72 -4.03
C ALA A 281 14.35 -8.11 -4.22
N SER A 282 13.93 -9.24 -3.65
CA SER A 282 12.53 -9.67 -3.58
C SER A 282 11.72 -8.99 -2.47
N LEU A 283 12.35 -8.13 -1.66
CA LEU A 283 11.74 -7.47 -0.50
C LEU A 283 11.33 -6.03 -0.78
N GLU A 284 11.66 -5.47 -1.95
CA GLU A 284 11.41 -4.06 -2.23
C GLU A 284 9.94 -3.66 -2.11
N ASP A 285 9.00 -4.54 -2.44
CA ASP A 285 7.56 -4.27 -2.28
C ASP A 285 7.14 -4.18 -0.81
N TYR A 286 7.65 -5.07 0.04
CA TYR A 286 7.43 -5.01 1.48
C TYR A 286 8.06 -3.76 2.09
N VAL A 287 9.30 -3.45 1.70
CA VAL A 287 10.02 -2.25 2.17
C VAL A 287 9.24 -1.00 1.79
N ALA A 288 8.72 -0.93 0.56
CA ALA A 288 7.96 0.22 0.11
C ALA A 288 6.63 0.37 0.88
N ASN A 289 5.90 -0.73 1.12
CA ASN A 289 4.68 -0.73 1.94
C ASN A 289 4.97 -0.26 3.38
N ALA A 290 5.95 -0.89 4.04
CA ALA A 290 6.37 -0.55 5.39
C ALA A 290 6.88 0.89 5.53
N THR A 291 7.54 1.42 4.49
CA THR A 291 8.00 2.83 4.45
C THR A 291 6.82 3.78 4.49
N VAL A 292 5.81 3.54 3.64
CA VAL A 292 4.58 4.31 3.60
C VAL A 292 3.85 4.26 4.95
N ASP A 293 3.75 3.07 5.53
CA ASP A 293 3.09 2.87 6.83
C ASP A 293 3.80 3.66 7.94
N LEU A 294 5.14 3.64 7.99
CA LEU A 294 5.89 4.44 8.97
C LEU A 294 5.60 5.93 8.81
N LEU A 295 5.51 6.43 7.58
CA LEU A 295 5.21 7.85 7.32
C LEU A 295 3.81 8.22 7.79
N MET A 296 2.81 7.38 7.49
CA MET A 296 1.42 7.59 7.96
C MET A 296 1.32 7.55 9.48
N MET A 297 1.93 6.55 10.12
CA MET A 297 1.95 6.42 11.58
C MET A 297 2.70 7.58 12.25
N ALA A 298 3.82 8.04 11.69
CA ALA A 298 4.59 9.17 12.21
C ALA A 298 3.88 10.52 12.07
N ALA A 299 3.26 10.77 10.91
CA ALA A 299 2.46 11.98 10.70
C ALA A 299 1.23 11.99 11.62
N TRP A 300 0.55 10.84 11.77
CA TRP A 300 -0.56 10.72 12.71
C TRP A 300 -0.13 10.90 14.16
N SER A 301 0.97 10.28 14.58
CA SER A 301 1.54 10.49 15.91
C SER A 301 1.84 11.96 16.19
N SER A 302 2.29 12.72 15.18
CA SER A 302 2.52 14.17 15.33
C SER A 302 1.22 14.97 15.45
N ALA A 303 0.12 14.49 14.83
CA ALA A 303 -1.18 15.13 14.96
C ALA A 303 -1.73 14.96 16.39
N LEU A 304 -1.56 13.76 16.96
CA LEU A 304 -2.00 13.43 18.32
C LEU A 304 -1.32 14.25 19.43
N ASP A 305 -0.20 14.91 19.13
CA ASP A 305 0.42 15.88 20.06
C ASP A 305 -0.50 17.10 20.29
N THR A 306 -1.41 17.40 19.36
CA THR A 306 -2.32 18.56 19.40
C THR A 306 -3.79 18.17 19.49
N ILE A 307 -4.19 17.06 18.87
CA ILE A 307 -5.58 16.58 18.85
C ILE A 307 -5.73 15.37 19.77
N SER A 308 -6.90 15.23 20.41
CA SER A 308 -7.23 14.00 21.12
C SER A 308 -7.47 12.86 20.12
N GLY A 309 -6.99 11.65 20.40
CA GLY A 309 -7.20 10.50 19.53
C GLY A 309 -6.39 9.27 19.94
N GLU A 310 -6.58 8.20 19.18
CA GLU A 310 -5.90 6.92 19.40
C GLU A 310 -4.78 6.74 18.39
N GLN A 311 -3.70 6.10 18.82
CA GLN A 311 -2.59 5.77 17.94
C GLN A 311 -2.99 4.62 17.00
N ILE A 312 -2.44 4.63 15.78
CA ILE A 312 -2.60 3.51 14.86
C ILE A 312 -1.90 2.28 15.47
N PRO A 313 -2.56 1.14 15.60
CA PRO A 313 -1.95 -0.02 16.23
C PRO A 313 -0.79 -0.59 15.41
N THR A 314 0.31 -0.95 16.09
CA THR A 314 1.53 -1.49 15.47
C THR A 314 1.32 -2.81 14.72
N TYR A 315 0.32 -3.61 15.10
CA TYR A 315 0.03 -4.87 14.42
C TYR A 315 -0.67 -4.70 13.06
N PHE A 316 -1.01 -3.47 12.66
CA PHE A 316 -1.43 -3.15 11.28
C PHE A 316 -0.25 -2.95 10.33
N PHE A 317 0.93 -2.67 10.88
CA PHE A 317 2.12 -2.30 10.14
C PHE A 317 2.56 -3.34 9.10
N ALA A 318 2.77 -2.89 7.87
CA ALA A 318 3.34 -3.63 6.74
C ALA A 318 2.61 -4.94 6.40
N ARG A 319 1.27 -4.95 6.54
CA ARG A 319 0.42 -6.11 6.19
C ARG A 319 -0.24 -5.92 4.84
N ASP A 320 -1.23 -5.04 4.81
CA ASP A 320 -2.05 -4.72 3.64
C ASP A 320 -2.37 -3.21 3.67
N ASP A 321 -3.63 -2.82 3.47
CA ASP A 321 -4.12 -1.45 3.55
C ASP A 321 -4.63 -1.04 4.95
N ARG A 322 -4.36 -1.85 5.99
CA ARG A 322 -4.90 -1.64 7.35
C ARG A 322 -4.47 -0.31 7.98
N VAL A 323 -3.19 0.05 7.85
CA VAL A 323 -2.68 1.35 8.34
C VAL A 323 -3.37 2.48 7.59
N PHE A 324 -3.48 2.39 6.26
CA PHE A 324 -4.15 3.41 5.46
C PHE A 324 -5.64 3.55 5.80
N LYS A 325 -6.38 2.44 5.93
CA LYS A 325 -7.79 2.45 6.33
C LYS A 325 -7.99 3.14 7.67
N CYS A 326 -7.20 2.74 8.67
CA CYS A 326 -7.25 3.35 10.00
C CYS A 326 -6.89 4.84 9.95
N PHE A 327 -5.82 5.19 9.22
CA PHE A 327 -5.39 6.57 9.02
C PHE A 327 -6.47 7.43 8.35
N ALA A 328 -7.05 6.97 7.24
CA ALA A 328 -8.10 7.68 6.52
C ALA A 328 -9.37 7.85 7.37
N GLU A 329 -9.78 6.81 8.07
CA GLU A 329 -10.94 6.86 8.98
C GLU A 329 -10.72 7.88 10.11
N GLN A 330 -9.52 7.92 10.70
CA GLN A 330 -9.18 8.89 11.74
C GLN A 330 -9.14 10.33 11.19
N LEU A 331 -8.64 10.52 9.96
CA LEU A 331 -8.66 11.83 9.31
C LEU A 331 -10.10 12.32 9.06
N ASP A 332 -10.99 11.45 8.61
CA ASP A 332 -12.38 11.79 8.32
C ASP A 332 -13.16 12.10 9.60
N LYS A 333 -13.00 11.27 10.64
CA LYS A 333 -13.64 11.49 11.95
C LYS A 333 -13.24 12.81 12.61
N ARG A 334 -12.01 13.29 12.35
CA ARG A 334 -11.42 14.46 13.03
C ARG A 334 -11.13 15.63 12.09
N ALA A 335 -11.88 15.74 10.99
CA ALA A 335 -11.71 16.82 10.01
C ALA A 335 -11.82 18.23 10.62
N GLY A 336 -12.61 18.40 11.68
CA GLY A 336 -12.70 19.63 12.47
C GLY A 336 -11.40 19.95 13.20
N ASP A 337 -10.92 19.02 14.02
CA ASP A 337 -9.73 19.17 14.86
C ASP A 337 -8.45 19.40 14.03
N ILE A 338 -8.37 18.74 12.86
CA ILE A 338 -7.24 18.87 11.92
C ILE A 338 -7.01 20.32 11.50
N ARG A 339 -8.03 21.19 11.52
CA ARG A 339 -7.89 22.61 11.16
C ARG A 339 -6.91 23.34 12.06
N HIS A 340 -6.78 22.93 13.32
CA HIS A 340 -5.90 23.52 14.32
C HIS A 340 -4.43 23.08 14.21
N LEU A 341 -4.14 22.06 13.39
CA LEU A 341 -2.77 21.61 13.14
C LEU A 341 -1.96 22.64 12.35
N SER A 342 -0.63 22.55 12.44
CA SER A 342 0.28 23.39 11.67
C SER A 342 0.04 23.25 10.16
N LYS A 343 0.31 24.31 9.39
CA LYS A 343 0.15 24.30 7.91
C LYS A 343 0.92 23.14 7.28
N ARG A 344 2.15 22.92 7.74
CA ARG A 344 3.02 21.82 7.29
C ARG A 344 2.41 20.46 7.56
N LEU A 345 1.95 20.20 8.79
CA LEU A 345 1.38 18.89 9.15
C LEU A 345 0.09 18.63 8.39
N LYS A 346 -0.78 19.64 8.24
CA LYS A 346 -1.99 19.53 7.39
C LYS A 346 -1.64 19.16 5.95
N TRP A 347 -0.60 19.77 5.39
CA TRP A 347 -0.13 19.41 4.06
C TRP A 347 0.42 17.98 3.99
N GLN A 348 1.25 17.56 4.96
CA GLN A 348 1.77 16.20 5.04
C GLN A 348 0.65 15.15 5.08
N LEU A 349 -0.37 15.35 5.92
CA LEU A 349 -1.51 14.46 6.04
C LEU A 349 -2.31 14.37 4.72
N ARG A 350 -2.52 15.50 4.03
CA ARG A 350 -3.21 15.54 2.72
C ARG A 350 -2.41 14.83 1.63
N VAL A 351 -1.09 15.08 1.54
CA VAL A 351 -0.20 14.43 0.58
C VAL A 351 -0.18 12.92 0.80
N LEU A 352 -0.02 12.48 2.05
CA LEU A 352 -0.05 11.07 2.41
C LEU A 352 -1.36 10.42 1.98
N ARG A 353 -2.52 11.03 2.30
CA ARG A 353 -3.82 10.49 1.87
C ARG A 353 -3.91 10.35 0.35
N ALA A 354 -3.62 11.42 -0.39
CA ALA A 354 -3.79 11.45 -1.84
C ALA A 354 -2.88 10.44 -2.58
N VAL A 355 -1.62 10.32 -2.15
CA VAL A 355 -0.67 9.38 -2.80
C VAL A 355 -1.07 7.94 -2.53
N ILE A 356 -1.51 7.61 -1.30
CA ILE A 356 -1.81 6.22 -0.94
C ILE A 356 -3.17 5.76 -1.45
N GLU A 357 -4.16 6.65 -1.52
CA GLU A 357 -5.50 6.37 -2.04
C GLU A 357 -5.49 5.94 -3.53
N THR A 358 -4.46 6.32 -4.29
CA THR A 358 -4.31 5.93 -5.69
C THR A 358 -4.06 4.42 -5.82
N ARG A 359 -5.10 3.65 -6.19
CA ARG A 359 -5.07 2.18 -6.25
C ARG A 359 -4.25 1.59 -7.39
N THR A 360 -4.05 2.34 -8.48
CA THR A 360 -3.35 1.87 -9.69
C THR A 360 -1.83 1.97 -9.61
N THR A 361 -1.30 2.61 -8.56
CA THR A 361 0.15 2.82 -8.41
C THR A 361 0.77 1.80 -7.45
N SER A 362 1.95 1.28 -7.83
CA SER A 362 2.72 0.39 -6.95
C SER A 362 3.25 1.15 -5.74
N TYR A 363 3.48 0.44 -4.62
CA TYR A 363 4.06 1.05 -3.43
C TYR A 363 5.42 1.69 -3.69
N ARG A 364 6.25 1.08 -4.55
CA ARG A 364 7.51 1.68 -4.99
C ARG A 364 7.31 3.05 -5.61
N ARG A 365 6.32 3.18 -6.51
CA ARG A 365 5.98 4.46 -7.13
C ARG A 365 5.44 5.46 -6.11
N LYS A 366 4.64 5.01 -5.15
CA LYS A 366 4.14 5.85 -4.04
C LYS A 366 5.30 6.41 -3.21
N VAL A 367 6.30 5.59 -2.89
CA VAL A 367 7.52 6.04 -2.18
C VAL A 367 8.29 7.08 -2.99
N GLU A 368 8.44 6.89 -4.31
CA GLU A 368 9.09 7.89 -5.18
C GLU A 368 8.35 9.23 -5.17
N LEU A 369 7.02 9.21 -5.28
CA LEU A 369 6.18 10.41 -5.20
C LEU A 369 6.34 11.12 -3.85
N LEU A 370 6.27 10.36 -2.75
CA LEU A 370 6.44 10.91 -1.41
C LEU A 370 7.84 11.48 -1.19
N SER A 371 8.89 10.83 -1.71
CA SER A 371 10.26 11.35 -1.62
C SER A 371 10.39 12.66 -2.40
N GLY A 372 9.75 12.75 -3.57
CA GLY A 372 9.66 13.98 -4.36
C GLY A 372 8.95 15.14 -3.63
N GLU A 373 8.00 14.86 -2.74
CA GLU A 373 7.32 15.88 -1.93
C GLU A 373 8.06 16.20 -0.63
N PHE A 374 8.49 15.18 0.11
CA PHE A 374 8.94 15.32 1.49
C PHE A 374 10.46 15.46 1.66
N ASP A 375 11.25 14.84 0.79
CA ASP A 375 12.71 14.89 0.87
C ASP A 375 13.27 15.96 -0.09
N CYS A 376 12.75 16.03 -1.32
CA CYS A 376 13.30 16.86 -2.40
C CYS A 376 12.43 18.05 -2.80
N GLY A 377 11.18 18.09 -2.37
CA GLY A 377 10.21 19.12 -2.79
C GLY A 377 10.43 20.45 -2.10
N GLU A 378 9.92 21.55 -2.65
CA GLU A 378 9.94 22.86 -1.97
C GLU A 378 9.15 22.86 -0.65
N GLY A 379 8.29 21.84 -0.44
CA GLY A 379 7.42 21.76 0.73
C GLY A 379 6.34 22.85 0.74
N VAL A 380 5.81 23.13 1.94
CA VAL A 380 4.97 24.31 2.24
C VAL A 380 5.78 25.29 3.06
#